data_AF-A0A3B7MKM8-F1
#
_entry.id   AF-A0A3B7MKM8-F1
#
_cell.length_a   1.000
_cell.length_b   1.000
_cell.length_c   1.000
_cell.angle_alpha   90.00
_cell.angle_beta   90.00
_cell.angle_gamma   90.00
#
_symmetry.space_group_name_H-M   'P 1'
#
loop_
_entity.id
_entity.type
_entity.pdbx_description
1 polymer ?
#
loop_
_entity_poly.entity_id
_entity_poly.type
_entity_poly.pdbx_seq_one_letter_code
_entity_poly.pdbx_strand_id
1 'polypeptide(L)'
;MRWKTLLAMAVALVLIISWTATREGKSIPAYDKANEMIMMRNIGHQLLLHVGDSTSRVLPVQQTGEHEYVLRFASPFTFVPDSLVKAIDRVVKKHRLPPTYLVEVITCLNDDVVFGYSIFKDSTNNIVPCRGRAQVMGCYKIKLQFPATAEAAVPDYFLPGSLAAICLSLLVRFLYKKRNNTHSGGASIAFATAPAPATATTDPDPEPTLEVPANFIPLGRYRFYTGRQQLQFDQETIPLTAKESKLLQVFAASPNVVIDRDRLLKEVWEDEGVITGRSLDMFVSKLRKRLQLDAGISIINVHGKGYKLAIDDSK
;
A
#
# COMPACT_ATOMS: atom_id res chain seq x y z
N MET A 1 -47.05 -9.03 -35.45
CA MET A 1 -45.62 -9.12 -35.82
C MET A 1 -45.22 -10.59 -35.94
N ARG A 2 -44.70 -11.02 -37.10
CA ARG A 2 -44.36 -12.43 -37.37
C ARG A 2 -43.13 -12.80 -36.53
N TRP A 3 -43.16 -13.90 -35.78
CA TRP A 3 -42.08 -14.39 -34.91
C TRP A 3 -40.64 -14.23 -35.47
N LYS A 4 -40.49 -14.38 -36.79
CA LYS A 4 -39.22 -14.16 -37.51
C LYS A 4 -38.63 -12.76 -37.31
N THR A 5 -39.46 -11.72 -37.19
CA THR A 5 -39.01 -10.34 -36.96
C THR A 5 -38.51 -10.14 -35.53
N LEU A 6 -39.09 -10.82 -34.54
CA LEU A 6 -38.62 -10.75 -33.15
C LEU A 6 -37.29 -11.48 -32.96
N LEU A 7 -37.12 -12.63 -33.64
CA LEU A 7 -35.85 -13.38 -33.61
C LEU A 7 -34.72 -12.57 -34.27
N ALA A 8 -35.00 -11.95 -35.41
CA ALA A 8 -34.01 -11.10 -36.10
C ALA A 8 -33.60 -9.88 -35.26
N MET A 9 -34.55 -9.23 -34.58
CA MET A 9 -34.27 -8.11 -33.67
C MET A 9 -33.40 -8.52 -32.48
N ALA A 10 -33.64 -9.71 -31.91
CA ALA A 10 -32.85 -10.22 -30.78
C ALA A 10 -31.40 -10.55 -31.19
N VAL A 11 -31.20 -11.17 -32.37
CA VAL A 11 -29.86 -11.47 -32.90
C VAL A 11 -29.10 -10.17 -33.22
N ALA A 12 -29.78 -9.18 -33.81
CA ALA A 12 -29.18 -7.87 -34.07
C ALA A 12 -28.76 -7.17 -32.78
N LEU A 13 -29.57 -7.23 -31.72
CA LEU A 13 -29.25 -6.65 -30.42
C LEU A 13 -28.02 -7.32 -29.79
N VAL A 14 -27.91 -8.65 -29.87
CA VAL A 14 -26.75 -9.40 -29.37
C VAL A 14 -25.49 -9.07 -30.18
N LEU A 15 -25.59 -8.93 -31.50
CA LEU A 15 -24.47 -8.52 -32.34
C LEU A 15 -24.02 -7.08 -32.05
N ILE A 16 -24.97 -6.16 -31.80
CA ILE A 16 -24.67 -4.77 -31.42
C ILE A 16 -23.98 -4.73 -30.04
N ILE A 17 -24.49 -5.48 -29.06
CA ILE A 17 -23.89 -5.55 -27.71
C ILE A 17 -22.49 -6.19 -27.75
N SER A 18 -22.32 -7.24 -28.55
CA SER A 18 -21.01 -7.88 -28.78
C SER A 18 -20.02 -6.93 -29.47
N TRP A 19 -20.50 -6.10 -30.41
CA TRP A 19 -19.66 -5.12 -31.09
C TRP A 19 -19.29 -3.92 -30.21
N THR A 20 -20.18 -3.50 -29.30
CA THR A 20 -19.84 -2.45 -28.31
C THR A 20 -18.88 -2.94 -27.23
N ALA A 21 -18.87 -4.23 -26.90
CA ALA A 21 -18.06 -4.80 -25.84
C ALA A 21 -16.60 -5.16 -26.24
N THR A 22 -16.18 -4.84 -27.48
CA THR A 22 -14.82 -5.13 -27.99
C THR A 22 -13.98 -3.88 -28.21
N ARG A 23 -14.44 -2.70 -27.76
CA ARG A 23 -13.78 -1.43 -28.08
C ARG A 23 -13.62 -0.50 -26.88
N GLU A 24 -13.04 -1.00 -25.80
CA GLU A 24 -12.50 -0.14 -24.73
C GLU A 24 -11.04 -0.48 -24.47
N GLY A 25 -10.17 0.06 -25.33
CA GLY A 25 -8.80 0.36 -24.92
C GLY A 25 -8.87 1.51 -23.92
N LYS A 26 -8.64 1.20 -22.64
CA LYS A 26 -8.74 2.14 -21.52
C LYS A 26 -7.71 3.25 -21.71
N SER A 27 -8.11 4.39 -22.29
CA SER A 27 -7.26 5.58 -22.31
C SER A 27 -7.25 6.18 -20.90
N ILE A 28 -6.08 6.26 -20.29
CA ILE A 28 -5.91 7.00 -19.03
C ILE A 28 -6.23 8.47 -19.32
N PRO A 29 -7.09 9.15 -18.54
CA PRO A 29 -7.40 10.56 -18.74
C PRO A 29 -6.13 11.43 -18.80
N ALA A 30 -6.08 12.41 -19.71
CA ALA A 30 -4.89 13.24 -19.92
C ALA A 30 -4.37 13.94 -18.64
N TYR A 31 -5.27 14.25 -17.70
CA TYR A 31 -4.95 14.83 -16.39
C TYR A 31 -4.15 13.86 -15.50
N ASP A 32 -4.52 12.58 -15.48
CA ASP A 32 -3.86 11.57 -14.65
C ASP A 32 -2.44 11.30 -15.15
N LYS A 33 -2.27 11.26 -16.48
CA LYS A 33 -0.94 11.17 -17.11
C LYS A 33 -0.04 12.35 -16.75
N ALA A 34 -0.57 13.57 -16.74
CA ALA A 34 0.20 14.75 -16.34
C ALA A 34 0.60 14.70 -14.85
N ASN A 35 -0.31 14.23 -13.99
CA ASN A 35 -0.03 14.03 -12.57
C ASN A 35 1.07 12.99 -12.33
N GLU A 36 1.04 11.85 -13.02
CA GLU A 36 2.11 10.84 -12.95
C GLU A 36 3.47 11.46 -13.33
N MET A 37 3.52 12.22 -14.42
CA MET A 37 4.74 12.90 -14.85
C MET A 37 5.27 13.88 -13.80
N ILE A 38 4.38 14.62 -13.12
CA ILE A 38 4.75 15.51 -12.01
C ILE A 38 5.32 14.72 -10.83
N MET A 39 4.73 13.56 -10.50
CA MET A 39 5.22 12.68 -9.44
C MET A 39 6.61 12.13 -9.76
N MET A 40 6.85 11.71 -11.00
CA MET A 40 8.17 11.28 -11.45
C MET A 40 9.19 12.43 -11.37
N ARG A 41 8.80 13.66 -11.73
CA ARG A 41 9.69 14.82 -11.55
C ARG A 41 10.02 15.10 -10.09
N ASN A 42 9.08 14.85 -9.18
CA ASN A 42 9.31 15.02 -7.75
C ASN A 42 10.40 14.08 -7.21
N ILE A 43 10.53 12.86 -7.76
CA ILE A 43 11.65 11.96 -7.43
C ILE A 43 12.99 12.62 -7.71
N GLY A 44 13.17 13.13 -8.93
CA GLY A 44 14.42 13.79 -9.32
C GLY A 44 14.70 15.03 -8.48
N HIS A 45 13.66 15.79 -8.14
CA HIS A 45 13.78 16.96 -7.27
C HIS A 45 14.27 16.58 -5.86
N GLN A 46 13.66 15.57 -5.24
CA GLN A 46 14.08 15.09 -3.92
C GLN A 46 15.51 14.55 -3.93
N LEU A 47 15.92 13.90 -5.01
CA LEU A 47 17.28 13.41 -5.17
C LEU A 47 18.31 14.54 -5.23
N LEU A 48 18.06 15.57 -6.04
CA LEU A 48 18.94 16.74 -6.15
C LEU A 48 19.06 17.47 -4.81
N LEU A 49 17.94 17.70 -4.12
CA LEU A 49 17.95 18.31 -2.79
C LEU A 49 18.77 17.51 -1.77
N HIS A 50 18.69 16.18 -1.83
CA HIS A 50 19.43 15.32 -0.90
C HIS A 50 20.96 15.46 -1.05
N VAL A 51 21.43 15.78 -2.26
CA VAL A 51 22.85 15.99 -2.53
C VAL A 51 23.27 17.46 -2.46
N GLY A 52 22.38 18.32 -1.94
CA GLY A 52 22.64 19.75 -1.77
C GLY A 52 22.47 20.57 -3.04
N ASP A 53 21.92 20.00 -4.11
CA ASP A 53 21.66 20.71 -5.36
C ASP A 53 20.22 21.25 -5.40
N SER A 54 20.09 22.55 -5.17
CA SER A 54 18.82 23.26 -5.21
C SER A 54 18.57 24.00 -6.53
N THR A 55 19.50 23.94 -7.48
CA THR A 55 19.49 24.78 -8.69
C THR A 55 19.31 23.98 -9.97
N SER A 56 19.83 22.76 -10.02
CA SER A 56 19.71 21.90 -11.19
C SER A 56 18.26 21.55 -11.47
N ARG A 57 17.93 21.48 -12.76
CA ARG A 57 16.57 21.18 -13.22
C ARG A 57 16.42 19.70 -13.51
N VAL A 58 15.28 19.14 -13.09
CA VAL A 58 14.76 17.89 -13.64
C VAL A 58 14.09 18.20 -14.97
N LEU A 59 14.64 17.64 -16.04
CA LEU A 59 14.14 17.78 -17.40
C LEU A 59 12.77 17.08 -17.56
N PRO A 60 12.01 17.34 -18.64
CA PRO A 60 10.74 16.66 -18.88
C PRO A 60 10.90 15.13 -18.82
N VAL A 61 10.06 14.48 -18.04
CA VAL A 61 10.05 13.01 -17.91
C VAL A 61 9.59 12.42 -19.24
N GLN A 62 10.34 11.43 -19.71
CA GLN A 62 10.03 10.71 -20.94
C GLN A 62 9.40 9.38 -20.57
N GLN A 63 8.30 9.04 -21.22
CA GLN A 63 7.68 7.71 -21.10
C GLN A 63 8.06 6.92 -22.36
N THR A 64 8.88 5.88 -22.18
CA THR A 64 9.41 5.07 -23.29
C THR A 64 8.59 3.80 -23.52
N GLY A 65 7.74 3.43 -22.55
CA GLY A 65 6.77 2.33 -22.64
C GLY A 65 5.57 2.59 -21.72
N GLU A 66 4.59 1.68 -21.68
CA GLU A 66 3.33 1.90 -20.95
C GLU A 66 3.56 2.18 -19.44
N HIS A 67 4.59 1.56 -18.85
CA HIS A 67 4.94 1.70 -17.43
C HIS A 67 6.44 1.96 -17.21
N GLU A 68 7.09 2.58 -18.20
CA GLU A 68 8.52 2.89 -18.17
C GLU A 68 8.73 4.40 -18.27
N TYR A 69 9.39 4.96 -17.27
CA TYR A 69 9.63 6.39 -17.11
C TYR A 69 11.12 6.67 -16.99
N VAL A 70 11.61 7.66 -17.73
CA VAL A 70 13.00 8.09 -17.71
C VAL A 70 13.10 9.53 -17.23
N LEU A 71 13.81 9.71 -16.11
CA LEU A 71 14.16 10.99 -15.54
C LEU A 71 15.54 11.41 -16.04
N ARG A 72 15.64 12.67 -16.44
CA ARG A 72 16.88 13.28 -16.93
C ARG A 72 17.15 14.58 -16.18
N PHE A 73 18.42 14.91 -16.02
CA PHE A 73 18.87 16.06 -15.25
C PHE A 73 19.63 17.02 -16.16
N ALA A 74 19.50 18.33 -15.90
CA ALA A 74 20.16 19.36 -16.70
C ALA A 74 21.67 19.43 -16.45
N SER A 75 22.11 19.02 -15.27
CA SER A 75 23.51 19.05 -14.84
C SER A 75 23.94 17.66 -14.33
N PRO A 76 25.25 17.33 -14.42
CA PRO A 76 25.82 16.17 -13.73
C PRO A 76 25.54 16.23 -12.23
N PHE A 77 25.35 15.06 -11.61
CA PHE A 77 25.13 14.95 -10.17
C PHE A 77 25.83 13.70 -9.62
N THR A 78 26.05 13.68 -8.30
CA THR A 78 26.46 12.49 -7.53
C THR A 78 25.24 11.93 -6.81
N PHE A 79 25.25 10.66 -6.44
CA PHE A 79 24.21 10.08 -5.60
C PHE A 79 24.74 8.98 -4.69
N VAL A 80 24.05 8.76 -3.58
CA VAL A 80 24.25 7.61 -2.71
C VAL A 80 23.07 6.64 -2.93
N PRO A 81 23.31 5.34 -3.19
CA PRO A 81 22.27 4.34 -3.41
C PRO A 81 21.14 4.36 -2.36
N ASP A 82 21.46 4.45 -1.07
CA ASP A 82 20.46 4.45 0.00
C ASP A 82 19.53 5.66 -0.07
N SER A 83 20.06 6.82 -0.43
CA SER A 83 19.30 8.05 -0.55
C SER A 83 18.37 8.02 -1.76
N LEU A 84 18.85 7.48 -2.88
CA LEU A 84 18.03 7.26 -4.08
C LEU A 84 16.88 6.29 -3.78
N VAL A 85 17.19 5.15 -3.17
CA VAL A 85 16.19 4.13 -2.80
C VAL A 85 15.12 4.72 -1.89
N LYS A 86 15.52 5.45 -0.84
CA LYS A 86 14.60 6.12 0.08
C LYS A 86 13.75 7.19 -0.61
N ALA A 87 14.35 8.00 -1.48
CA ALA A 87 13.62 9.06 -2.20
C ALA A 87 12.53 8.47 -3.10
N ILE A 88 12.86 7.43 -3.87
CA ILE A 88 11.90 6.75 -4.76
C ILE A 88 10.83 6.03 -3.94
N ASP A 89 11.21 5.25 -2.93
CA ASP A 89 10.26 4.52 -2.07
C ASP A 89 9.26 5.47 -1.39
N ARG A 90 9.72 6.64 -0.93
CA ARG A 90 8.84 7.67 -0.35
C ARG A 90 7.82 8.18 -1.37
N VAL A 91 8.23 8.49 -2.60
CA VAL A 91 7.32 8.97 -3.64
C VAL A 91 6.33 7.88 -4.05
N VAL A 92 6.80 6.65 -4.26
CA VAL A 92 5.96 5.49 -4.61
C VAL A 92 4.86 5.27 -3.57
N LYS A 93 5.25 5.22 -2.28
CA LYS A 93 4.30 5.07 -1.16
C LYS A 93 3.33 6.24 -1.03
N LYS A 94 3.84 7.48 -1.08
CA LYS A 94 3.03 8.69 -0.91
C LYS A 94 1.95 8.84 -1.98
N HIS A 95 2.28 8.46 -3.21
CA HIS A 95 1.39 8.64 -4.36
C HIS A 95 0.64 7.38 -4.78
N ARG A 96 0.68 6.30 -3.97
CA ARG A 96 -0.02 5.04 -4.23
C ARG A 96 0.34 4.42 -5.59
N LEU A 97 1.58 4.59 -6.02
CA LEU A 97 2.11 3.92 -7.21
C LEU A 97 2.28 2.40 -6.94
N PRO A 98 2.38 1.56 -7.98
CA PRO A 98 2.55 0.12 -7.78
C PRO A 98 3.75 -0.17 -6.84
N PRO A 99 3.56 -1.01 -5.80
CA PRO A 99 4.57 -1.24 -4.76
C PRO A 99 5.73 -2.10 -5.25
N THR A 100 5.60 -2.75 -6.41
CA THR A 100 6.68 -3.46 -7.07
C THR A 100 7.22 -2.59 -8.19
N TYR A 101 8.54 -2.37 -8.22
CA TYR A 101 9.20 -1.55 -9.24
C TYR A 101 10.69 -1.89 -9.37
N LEU A 102 11.25 -1.60 -10.55
CA LEU A 102 12.67 -1.72 -10.89
C LEU A 102 13.22 -0.33 -11.20
N VAL A 103 14.43 -0.05 -10.71
CA VAL A 103 15.15 1.20 -10.99
C VAL A 103 16.52 0.88 -11.56
N GLU A 104 16.87 1.59 -12.63
CA GLU A 104 18.20 1.61 -13.19
C GLU A 104 18.71 3.05 -13.29
N VAL A 105 19.92 3.29 -12.77
CA VAL A 105 20.69 4.50 -13.02
C VAL A 105 21.68 4.17 -14.12
N ILE A 106 21.52 4.84 -15.26
CA ILE A 106 22.30 4.59 -16.47
C ILE A 106 23.09 5.84 -16.86
N THR A 107 24.23 5.65 -17.52
CA THR A 107 25.01 6.78 -18.04
C THR A 107 24.28 7.49 -19.19
N CYS A 108 24.52 8.80 -19.34
CA CYS A 108 23.91 9.55 -20.44
C CYS A 108 24.43 9.18 -21.84
N LEU A 109 25.68 8.72 -21.94
CA LEU A 109 26.39 8.54 -23.22
C LEU A 109 26.10 7.18 -23.86
N ASN A 110 26.21 6.11 -23.08
CA ASN A 110 26.21 4.73 -23.60
C ASN A 110 25.07 3.89 -23.04
N ASP A 111 24.24 4.44 -22.15
CA ASP A 111 23.18 3.70 -21.44
C ASP A 111 23.66 2.53 -20.57
N ASP A 112 24.96 2.51 -20.22
CA ASP A 112 25.54 1.54 -19.28
C ASP A 112 24.88 1.67 -17.89
N VAL A 113 24.47 0.54 -17.32
CA VAL A 113 23.88 0.49 -15.97
C VAL A 113 24.99 0.65 -14.92
N VAL A 114 24.94 1.76 -14.19
CA VAL A 114 25.88 2.09 -13.11
C VAL A 114 25.37 1.56 -11.77
N PHE A 115 24.06 1.62 -11.58
CA PHE A 115 23.40 1.13 -10.37
C PHE A 115 21.98 0.67 -10.70
N GLY A 116 21.52 -0.42 -10.10
CA GLY A 116 20.15 -0.87 -10.28
C GLY A 116 19.65 -1.63 -9.06
N TYR A 117 18.34 -1.57 -8.82
CA TYR A 117 17.69 -2.25 -7.70
C TYR A 117 16.21 -2.52 -7.98
N SER A 118 15.66 -3.53 -7.31
CA SER A 118 14.24 -3.88 -7.40
C SER A 118 13.59 -3.95 -6.01
N ILE A 119 12.36 -3.48 -5.94
CA ILE A 119 11.51 -3.55 -4.75
C ILE A 119 10.25 -4.32 -5.13
N PHE A 120 9.82 -5.21 -4.24
CA PHE A 120 8.61 -6.03 -4.39
C PHE A 120 7.66 -5.73 -3.23
N LYS A 121 6.35 -5.91 -3.49
CA LYS A 121 5.29 -5.74 -2.50
C LYS A 121 5.57 -6.44 -1.15
N ASP A 122 6.04 -7.68 -1.20
CA ASP A 122 6.21 -8.52 -0.01
C ASP A 122 7.57 -8.33 0.68
N SER A 123 8.42 -7.43 0.17
CA SER A 123 9.75 -7.06 0.68
C SER A 123 10.80 -8.19 0.80
N THR A 124 10.40 -9.47 0.78
CA THR A 124 11.29 -10.64 0.89
C THR A 124 12.29 -10.74 -0.26
N ASN A 125 11.93 -10.21 -1.42
CA ASN A 125 12.72 -10.33 -2.66
C ASN A 125 13.41 -9.01 -3.05
N ASN A 126 13.48 -8.02 -2.15
CA ASN A 126 14.08 -6.74 -2.47
C ASN A 126 15.58 -6.89 -2.72
N ILE A 127 16.05 -6.46 -3.89
CA ILE A 127 17.47 -6.51 -4.27
C ILE A 127 17.97 -5.07 -4.34
N VAL A 128 18.82 -4.67 -3.39
CA VAL A 128 19.45 -3.33 -3.35
C VAL A 128 20.96 -3.49 -3.15
N PRO A 129 21.75 -3.61 -4.23
CA PRO A 129 23.20 -3.77 -4.15
C PRO A 129 23.88 -2.45 -3.74
N CYS A 130 25.20 -2.50 -3.50
CA CYS A 130 26.07 -1.31 -3.38
C CYS A 130 25.66 -0.26 -2.31
N ARG A 131 24.90 -0.64 -1.28
CA ARG A 131 24.54 0.25 -0.17
C ARG A 131 25.78 0.90 0.46
N GLY A 132 25.66 2.18 0.79
CA GLY A 132 26.72 3.03 1.34
C GLY A 132 27.76 3.53 0.34
N ARG A 133 27.74 3.09 -0.93
CA ARG A 133 28.76 3.47 -1.93
C ARG A 133 28.32 4.68 -2.74
N ALA A 134 28.79 5.86 -2.35
CA ALA A 134 28.61 7.09 -3.12
C ALA A 134 29.17 6.93 -4.54
N GLN A 135 28.36 7.31 -5.54
CA GLN A 135 28.77 7.29 -6.94
C GLN A 135 29.45 8.60 -7.31
N VAL A 136 30.40 8.53 -8.24
CA VAL A 136 31.13 9.73 -8.71
C VAL A 136 30.19 10.71 -9.40
N MET A 137 30.56 11.99 -9.39
CA MET A 137 29.86 13.03 -10.14
C MET A 137 29.83 12.67 -11.63
N GLY A 138 28.65 12.61 -12.23
CA GLY A 138 28.50 12.18 -13.62
C GLY A 138 27.16 12.54 -14.23
N CYS A 139 27.05 12.39 -15.55
CA CYS A 139 25.77 12.51 -16.23
C CYS A 139 25.04 11.18 -16.17
N TYR A 140 23.95 11.14 -15.41
CA TYR A 140 23.10 9.97 -15.25
C TYR A 140 21.66 10.25 -15.66
N LYS A 141 20.98 9.19 -16.10
CA LYS A 141 19.54 9.12 -16.28
C LYS A 141 19.00 8.06 -15.32
N ILE A 142 17.79 8.26 -14.81
CA ILE A 142 17.15 7.29 -13.93
C ILE A 142 15.94 6.73 -14.65
N LYS A 143 15.97 5.44 -14.91
CA LYS A 143 14.88 4.68 -15.51
C LYS A 143 14.12 3.97 -14.39
N LEU A 144 12.80 4.15 -14.36
CA LEU A 144 11.88 3.54 -13.42
C LEU A 144 10.86 2.72 -14.21
N GLN A 145 10.74 1.45 -13.86
CA GLN A 145 9.83 0.51 -14.50
C GLN A 145 8.89 -0.08 -13.46
N PHE A 146 7.59 -0.05 -13.76
CA PHE A 146 6.60 -0.79 -12.99
C PHE A 146 6.18 -2.02 -13.80
N PRO A 147 6.13 -3.22 -13.19
CA PRO A 147 5.59 -4.37 -13.87
C PRO A 147 4.13 -4.07 -14.24
N ALA A 148 3.71 -4.49 -15.43
CA ALA A 148 2.30 -4.48 -15.78
C ALA A 148 1.56 -5.22 -14.66
N THR A 149 0.68 -4.51 -13.96
CA THR A 149 -0.21 -5.18 -13.01
C THR A 149 -0.99 -6.18 -13.83
N ALA A 150 -0.73 -7.47 -13.61
CA ALA A 150 -1.72 -8.49 -13.87
C ALA A 150 -2.88 -8.20 -12.91
N GLU A 151 -3.66 -7.15 -13.20
CA GLU A 151 -5.04 -7.15 -12.82
C GLU A 151 -5.54 -8.48 -13.35
N ALA A 152 -5.95 -9.37 -12.44
CA ALA A 152 -6.84 -10.43 -12.84
C ALA A 152 -7.99 -9.70 -13.53
N ALA A 153 -7.94 -9.67 -14.86
CA ALA A 153 -9.04 -9.28 -15.69
C ALA A 153 -10.12 -10.29 -15.31
N VAL A 154 -10.92 -9.95 -14.29
CA VAL A 154 -12.27 -10.49 -14.19
C VAL A 154 -12.88 -10.05 -15.51
N PRO A 155 -13.13 -10.96 -16.46
CA PRO A 155 -13.73 -10.56 -17.70
C PRO A 155 -15.04 -9.87 -17.33
N ASP A 156 -15.17 -8.59 -17.70
CA ASP A 156 -16.35 -7.76 -17.48
C ASP A 156 -17.60 -8.35 -18.17
N TYR A 157 -17.43 -9.47 -18.87
CA TYR A 157 -18.46 -10.36 -19.42
C TYR A 157 -19.27 -11.15 -18.38
N PHE A 158 -18.90 -11.19 -17.09
CA PHE A 158 -19.68 -11.95 -16.10
C PHE A 158 -21.06 -11.33 -15.79
N LEU A 159 -21.21 -10.00 -15.96
CA LEU A 159 -22.49 -9.29 -15.80
C LEU A 159 -23.42 -9.38 -17.03
N PRO A 160 -22.97 -9.17 -18.29
CA PRO A 160 -23.85 -9.33 -19.45
C PRO A 160 -24.06 -10.80 -19.87
N GLY A 161 -23.09 -11.69 -19.64
CA GLY A 161 -23.20 -13.11 -19.97
C GLY A 161 -24.21 -13.84 -19.09
N SER A 162 -24.28 -13.51 -17.80
CA SER A 162 -25.27 -14.05 -16.87
C SER A 162 -26.69 -13.57 -17.21
N LEU A 163 -26.87 -12.30 -17.58
CA LEU A 163 -28.15 -11.78 -18.09
C LEU A 163 -28.58 -12.45 -19.39
N ALA A 164 -27.66 -12.68 -20.34
CA ALA A 164 -27.97 -13.41 -21.57
C ALA A 164 -28.36 -14.87 -21.31
N ALA A 165 -27.67 -15.56 -20.39
CA ALA A 165 -27.99 -16.93 -19.99
C ALA A 165 -29.34 -17.01 -19.24
N ILE A 166 -29.64 -16.05 -18.36
CA ILE A 166 -30.94 -15.95 -17.66
C ILE A 166 -32.05 -15.70 -18.69
N CYS A 167 -31.86 -14.75 -19.62
CA CYS A 167 -32.81 -14.49 -20.70
C CYS A 167 -33.02 -15.72 -21.59
N LEU A 168 -31.95 -16.44 -21.97
CA LEU A 168 -32.05 -17.67 -22.74
C LEU A 168 -32.81 -18.77 -21.96
N SER A 169 -32.53 -18.91 -20.66
CA SER A 169 -33.21 -19.88 -19.80
C SER A 169 -34.70 -19.58 -19.62
N LEU A 170 -35.08 -18.31 -19.51
CA LEU A 170 -36.47 -17.86 -19.45
C LEU A 170 -37.18 -18.05 -20.80
N LEU A 171 -36.47 -17.83 -21.91
CA LEU A 171 -36.99 -18.02 -23.26
C LEU A 171 -37.19 -19.52 -23.56
N VAL A 172 -36.26 -20.38 -23.15
CA VAL A 172 -36.40 -21.85 -23.21
C VAL A 172 -37.54 -22.33 -22.31
N ARG A 173 -37.66 -21.84 -21.08
CA ARG A 173 -38.80 -22.16 -20.19
C ARG A 173 -40.14 -21.70 -20.76
N PHE A 174 -40.20 -20.53 -21.40
CA PHE A 174 -41.41 -20.02 -22.04
C PHE A 174 -41.79 -20.87 -23.27
N LEU A 175 -40.81 -21.27 -24.08
CA LEU A 175 -40.98 -22.19 -25.21
C LEU A 175 -41.44 -23.58 -24.76
N TYR A 176 -40.90 -24.10 -23.65
CA TYR A 176 -41.30 -25.40 -23.07
C TYR A 176 -42.69 -25.35 -22.44
N LYS A 177 -43.02 -24.28 -21.71
CA LYS A 177 -44.34 -24.09 -21.09
C LYS A 177 -45.46 -23.96 -22.12
N LYS A 178 -45.18 -23.44 -23.32
CA LYS A 178 -46.14 -23.41 -24.43
C LYS A 178 -46.40 -24.81 -25.02
N ARG A 179 -45.54 -25.81 -24.76
CA ARG A 179 -45.65 -27.17 -25.30
C ARG A 179 -46.35 -28.17 -24.36
N ASN A 180 -46.43 -27.89 -23.07
CA ASN A 180 -47.10 -28.74 -22.10
C ASN A 180 -48.15 -27.94 -21.34
N ASN A 181 -49.32 -27.79 -21.96
CA ASN A 181 -50.53 -27.32 -21.28
C ASN A 181 -51.66 -28.31 -21.59
N THR A 182 -51.57 -29.50 -21.01
CA THR A 182 -52.65 -30.49 -20.91
C THR A 182 -52.46 -31.28 -19.61
N HIS A 183 -53.44 -31.11 -18.70
CA HIS A 183 -53.72 -31.90 -17.49
C HIS A 183 -52.62 -31.99 -16.41
N SER A 184 -52.87 -32.14 -15.11
CA SER A 184 -54.02 -32.00 -14.21
C SER A 184 -53.47 -32.34 -12.82
N GLY A 185 -53.99 -31.68 -11.78
CA GLY A 185 -54.21 -32.33 -10.48
C GLY A 185 -53.06 -32.36 -9.47
N GLY A 186 -53.28 -31.63 -8.36
CA GLY A 186 -53.56 -32.34 -7.10
C GLY A 186 -52.49 -32.39 -6.01
N ALA A 187 -52.81 -31.70 -4.91
CA ALA A 187 -52.62 -32.07 -3.49
C ALA A 187 -51.27 -31.81 -2.77
N SER A 188 -51.33 -30.85 -1.83
CA SER A 188 -50.96 -30.84 -0.39
C SER A 188 -50.04 -31.97 0.14
N ILE A 189 -49.14 -31.78 1.13
CA ILE A 189 -49.32 -31.25 2.51
C ILE A 189 -47.92 -30.85 3.06
N ALA A 190 -47.88 -29.87 3.97
CA ALA A 190 -46.71 -29.42 4.74
C ALA A 190 -46.42 -30.28 5.97
N PHE A 191 -45.17 -30.43 6.40
CA PHE A 191 -44.84 -30.57 7.83
C PHE A 191 -43.45 -30.02 8.14
N ALA A 192 -43.41 -29.18 9.16
CA ALA A 192 -42.22 -28.57 9.73
C ALA A 192 -41.68 -29.41 10.89
N THR A 193 -40.52 -28.98 11.37
CA THR A 193 -39.98 -29.09 12.75
C THR A 193 -38.97 -30.22 12.97
N ALA A 194 -37.69 -29.82 13.05
CA ALA A 194 -36.63 -30.46 13.85
C ALA A 194 -36.81 -29.99 15.33
N PRO A 195 -36.25 -30.66 16.37
CA PRO A 195 -34.78 -30.76 16.53
C PRO A 195 -34.23 -32.03 17.22
N ALA A 196 -32.93 -32.24 16.99
CA ALA A 196 -31.82 -32.73 17.83
C ALA A 196 -32.03 -33.90 18.85
N PRO A 197 -31.04 -34.78 19.06
CA PRO A 197 -29.86 -34.37 19.85
C PRO A 197 -28.49 -35.02 19.50
N ALA A 198 -27.46 -34.31 19.99
CA ALA A 198 -26.24 -34.80 20.64
C ALA A 198 -25.06 -35.43 19.85
N THR A 199 -23.91 -34.77 20.09
CA THR A 199 -22.56 -35.27 20.43
C THR A 199 -21.63 -35.85 19.36
N ALA A 200 -20.51 -35.13 19.17
CA ALA A 200 -19.10 -35.61 19.17
C ALA A 200 -18.25 -34.46 18.59
N THR A 201 -17.63 -33.59 19.40
CA THR A 201 -16.27 -33.71 19.95
C THR A 201 -15.25 -34.22 18.93
N THR A 202 -14.49 -33.30 18.33
CA THR A 202 -13.13 -33.57 17.85
C THR A 202 -12.34 -32.28 17.96
N ASP A 203 -11.20 -32.38 18.63
CA ASP A 203 -10.30 -31.33 19.09
C ASP A 203 -9.74 -30.45 17.95
N PRO A 204 -9.43 -29.17 18.19
CA PRO A 204 -8.43 -28.44 17.43
C PRO A 204 -7.07 -28.64 18.09
N ASP A 205 -6.15 -29.32 17.40
CA ASP A 205 -4.73 -29.35 17.73
C ASP A 205 -4.17 -27.91 17.86
N PRO A 206 -3.28 -27.64 18.83
CA PRO A 206 -2.64 -26.34 18.99
C PRO A 206 -1.50 -26.21 17.97
N GLU A 207 -1.62 -25.21 17.10
CA GLU A 207 -0.57 -24.77 16.18
C GLU A 207 0.67 -24.32 16.99
N PRO A 208 1.88 -24.80 16.66
CA PRO A 208 3.07 -24.50 17.46
C PRO A 208 3.51 -23.05 17.25
N THR A 209 3.48 -22.29 18.35
CA THR A 209 4.00 -20.91 18.40
C THR A 209 5.53 -20.96 18.29
N LEU A 210 6.06 -20.62 17.12
CA LEU A 210 7.49 -20.42 16.92
C LEU A 210 7.93 -19.07 17.52
N GLU A 211 8.46 -19.10 18.73
CA GLU A 211 9.13 -17.95 19.35
C GLU A 211 10.48 -17.69 18.66
N VAL A 212 10.49 -16.74 17.72
CA VAL A 212 11.73 -16.11 17.23
C VAL A 212 12.15 -15.07 18.28
N PRO A 213 13.43 -15.02 18.72
CA PRO A 213 13.87 -14.08 19.74
C PRO A 213 13.68 -12.65 19.25
N ALA A 214 12.67 -11.98 19.81
CA ALA A 214 12.30 -10.65 19.40
C ALA A 214 13.16 -9.64 20.16
N ASN A 215 14.04 -8.92 19.45
CA ASN A 215 14.72 -7.75 19.98
C ASN A 215 13.68 -6.70 20.38
N PHE A 216 13.36 -6.62 21.68
CA PHE A 216 12.47 -5.60 22.26
C PHE A 216 13.28 -4.61 23.09
N ILE A 217 12.75 -3.39 23.21
CA ILE A 217 13.30 -2.37 24.10
C ILE A 217 12.49 -2.40 25.40
N PRO A 218 13.12 -2.63 26.57
CA PRO A 218 12.44 -2.56 27.85
C PRO A 218 12.12 -1.10 28.19
N LEU A 219 10.87 -0.84 28.61
CA LEU A 219 10.38 0.48 29.00
C LEU A 219 9.55 0.33 30.28
N GLY A 220 10.20 0.39 31.45
CA GLY A 220 9.56 -0.06 32.69
C GLY A 220 9.11 -1.51 32.55
N ARG A 221 7.83 -1.77 32.80
CA ARG A 221 7.21 -3.09 32.61
C ARG A 221 6.76 -3.40 31.18
N TYR A 222 6.84 -2.43 30.28
CA TYR A 222 6.50 -2.63 28.88
C TYR A 222 7.66 -3.25 28.10
N ARG A 223 7.33 -4.14 27.17
CA ARG A 223 8.22 -4.59 26.10
C ARG A 223 7.81 -3.90 24.81
N PHE A 224 8.67 -3.04 24.27
CA PHE A 224 8.40 -2.33 23.04
C PHE A 224 9.05 -3.04 21.84
N TYR A 225 8.20 -3.52 20.93
CA TYR A 225 8.61 -4.16 19.68
C TYR A 225 8.53 -3.16 18.53
N THR A 226 9.64 -2.50 18.22
CA THR A 226 9.70 -1.50 17.14
C THR A 226 9.31 -2.10 15.78
N GLY A 227 9.82 -3.28 15.44
CA GLY A 227 9.56 -3.94 14.15
C GLY A 227 8.11 -4.41 13.96
N ARG A 228 7.38 -4.64 15.06
CA ARG A 228 5.98 -5.05 15.05
C ARG A 228 5.01 -3.90 15.35
N GLN A 229 5.54 -2.71 15.67
CA GLN A 229 4.77 -1.54 16.10
C GLN A 229 3.80 -1.88 17.24
N GLN A 230 4.28 -2.58 18.27
CA GLN A 230 3.46 -3.07 19.37
C GLN A 230 4.16 -2.84 20.72
N LEU A 231 3.36 -2.50 21.73
CA LEU A 231 3.74 -2.58 23.13
C LEU A 231 3.13 -3.84 23.73
N GLN A 232 3.89 -4.53 24.57
CA GLN A 232 3.38 -5.64 25.36
C GLN A 232 3.52 -5.30 26.83
N PHE A 233 2.43 -5.40 27.57
CA PHE A 233 2.39 -5.25 29.02
C PHE A 233 1.85 -6.55 29.61
N ASP A 234 2.66 -7.28 30.34
CA ASP A 234 2.38 -8.65 30.78
C ASP A 234 1.92 -9.55 29.60
N GLN A 235 0.62 -9.88 29.52
CA GLN A 235 0.02 -10.66 28.42
C GLN A 235 -0.77 -9.82 27.41
N GLU A 236 -0.97 -8.53 27.66
CA GLU A 236 -1.74 -7.65 26.78
C GLU A 236 -0.83 -7.05 25.69
N THR A 237 -1.28 -7.13 24.43
CA THR A 237 -0.60 -6.51 23.30
C THR A 237 -1.38 -5.28 22.83
N ILE A 238 -0.71 -4.13 22.87
CA ILE A 238 -1.24 -2.83 22.49
C ILE A 238 -0.63 -2.44 21.15
N PRO A 239 -1.42 -2.41 20.06
CA PRO A 239 -0.93 -1.97 18.76
C PRO A 239 -0.67 -0.45 18.76
N LEU A 240 0.44 -0.07 18.14
CA LEU A 240 0.82 1.32 17.89
C LEU A 240 0.74 1.61 16.38
N THR A 241 0.37 2.83 16.03
CA THR A 241 0.56 3.32 14.67
C THR A 241 2.04 3.58 14.39
N ALA A 242 2.41 3.66 13.12
CA ALA A 242 3.80 3.94 12.72
C ALA A 242 4.38 5.21 13.36
N LYS A 243 3.58 6.29 13.48
CA LYS A 243 4.01 7.54 14.12
C LYS A 243 4.14 7.42 15.64
N GLU A 244 3.22 6.72 16.29
CA GLU A 244 3.33 6.44 17.74
C GLU A 244 4.57 5.59 18.02
N SER A 245 4.84 4.57 17.20
CA SER A 245 6.02 3.71 17.31
C SER A 245 7.32 4.49 17.08
N LYS A 246 7.39 5.33 16.04
CA LYS A 246 8.57 6.17 15.76
C LYS A 246 8.81 7.20 16.86
N LEU A 247 7.76 7.88 17.34
CA LEU A 247 7.87 8.82 18.46
C LEU A 247 8.32 8.13 19.75
N LEU A 248 7.75 6.97 20.06
CA LEU A 248 8.14 6.19 21.23
C LEU A 248 9.57 5.66 21.12
N GLN A 249 10.03 5.31 19.91
CA GLN A 249 11.41 4.91 19.66
C GLN A 249 12.40 6.04 19.97
N VAL A 250 12.09 7.27 19.58
CA VAL A 250 12.94 8.44 19.91
C VAL A 250 13.03 8.64 21.42
N PHE A 251 11.90 8.53 22.13
CA PHE A 251 11.90 8.58 23.60
C PHE A 251 12.67 7.41 24.24
N ALA A 252 12.50 6.20 23.71
CA ALA A 252 13.13 4.98 24.21
C ALA A 252 14.65 4.96 24.00
N ALA A 253 15.15 5.66 22.97
CA ALA A 253 16.58 5.82 22.73
C ALA A 253 17.25 6.80 23.70
N SER A 254 16.47 7.62 24.43
CA SER A 254 16.98 8.61 25.38
C SER A 254 16.04 8.73 26.60
N PRO A 255 15.89 7.65 27.39
CA PRO A 255 15.03 7.67 28.57
C PRO A 255 15.55 8.67 29.60
N ASN A 256 14.65 9.28 30.36
CA ASN A 256 14.95 10.28 31.39
C ASN A 256 15.64 11.57 30.89
N VAL A 257 15.77 11.77 29.58
CA VAL A 257 16.35 12.97 28.95
C VAL A 257 15.25 13.86 28.36
N VAL A 258 15.41 15.18 28.48
CA VAL A 258 14.51 16.16 27.83
C VAL A 258 14.88 16.26 26.36
N ILE A 259 13.91 15.99 25.48
CA ILE A 259 14.05 16.10 24.03
C ILE A 259 13.28 17.33 23.57
N ASP A 260 13.97 18.22 22.84
CA ASP A 260 13.39 19.45 22.36
C ASP A 260 12.22 19.20 21.40
N ARG A 261 11.23 20.10 21.43
CA ARG A 261 10.04 19.99 20.59
C ARG A 261 10.39 19.93 19.09
N ASP A 262 11.31 20.80 18.67
CA ASP A 262 11.73 20.89 17.27
C ASP A 262 12.50 19.65 16.84
N ARG A 263 13.28 19.04 17.76
CA ARG A 263 13.97 17.77 17.51
C ARG A 263 12.98 16.63 17.33
N LEU A 264 11.93 16.54 18.17
CA LEU A 264 10.87 15.54 18.01
C LEU A 264 10.09 15.72 16.70
N LEU A 265 9.75 16.97 16.35
CA LEU A 265 9.11 17.31 15.07
C LEU A 265 10.01 17.03 13.87
N LYS A 266 11.32 17.15 14.02
CA LYS A 266 12.26 16.80 12.97
C LYS A 266 12.37 15.27 12.84
N GLU A 267 12.82 14.58 13.86
CA GLU A 267 13.12 13.14 13.76
C GLU A 267 11.91 12.28 13.36
N VAL A 268 10.72 12.59 13.88
CA VAL A 268 9.52 11.77 13.61
C VAL A 268 8.86 12.14 12.27
N TRP A 269 9.09 13.37 11.79
CA TRP A 269 8.16 14.05 10.87
C TRP A 269 8.86 14.77 9.68
N GLU A 270 10.19 14.91 9.70
CA GLU A 270 11.03 15.48 8.62
C GLU A 270 10.81 14.80 7.26
N ASP A 271 10.33 13.55 7.25
CA ASP A 271 10.05 12.77 6.05
C ASP A 271 8.71 13.13 5.35
N GLU A 272 7.81 13.92 5.96
CA GLU A 272 6.43 14.10 5.48
C GLU A 272 6.01 15.54 5.07
N GLY A 273 6.88 16.55 5.20
CA GLY A 273 6.60 17.94 4.77
C GLY A 273 6.07 18.85 5.89
N VAL A 274 5.35 19.94 5.55
CA VAL A 274 4.95 21.00 6.49
C VAL A 274 4.06 20.44 7.62
N ILE A 275 4.56 20.46 8.84
CA ILE A 275 3.89 19.87 10.01
C ILE A 275 3.63 20.96 11.05
N THR A 276 2.39 21.00 11.50
CA THR A 276 1.96 21.93 12.53
C THR A 276 2.26 21.35 13.91
N GLY A 277 2.72 22.20 14.83
CA GLY A 277 3.03 21.80 16.21
C GLY A 277 1.88 21.09 16.92
N ARG A 278 0.61 21.36 16.58
CA ARG A 278 -0.58 20.71 17.20
C ARG A 278 -0.63 19.19 16.99
N SER A 279 0.08 18.65 16.00
CA SER A 279 0.14 17.20 15.76
C SER A 279 0.93 16.47 16.84
N LEU A 280 2.09 16.98 17.27
CA LEU A 280 2.95 16.35 18.28
C LEU A 280 2.20 16.14 19.61
N ASP A 281 1.49 17.15 20.09
CA ASP A 281 0.78 17.10 21.38
C ASP A 281 -0.31 16.01 21.40
N MET A 282 -0.98 15.82 20.25
CA MET A 282 -1.98 14.77 20.08
C MET A 282 -1.35 13.38 20.15
N PHE A 283 -0.19 13.16 19.53
CA PHE A 283 0.53 11.89 19.61
C PHE A 283 1.12 11.63 21.00
N VAL A 284 1.65 12.65 21.67
CA VAL A 284 2.06 12.55 23.08
C VAL A 284 0.87 12.16 23.97
N SER A 285 -0.30 12.77 23.74
CA SER A 285 -1.52 12.44 24.50
C SER A 285 -1.99 11.00 24.25
N LYS A 286 -1.88 10.51 23.01
CA LYS A 286 -2.16 9.10 22.70
C LYS A 286 -1.18 8.16 23.38
N LEU A 287 0.12 8.42 23.27
CA LEU A 287 1.15 7.60 23.92
C LEU A 287 0.97 7.54 25.44
N ARG A 288 0.63 8.66 26.10
CA ARG A 288 0.30 8.66 27.54
C ARG A 288 -0.82 7.69 27.88
N LYS A 289 -1.89 7.64 27.07
CA LYS A 289 -2.99 6.67 27.26
C LYS A 289 -2.54 5.24 27.02
N ARG A 290 -1.61 4.99 26.07
CA ARG A 290 -1.09 3.65 25.82
C ARG A 290 -0.17 3.14 26.93
N LEU A 291 0.55 4.06 27.58
CA LEU A 291 1.51 3.79 28.64
C LEU A 291 0.90 3.82 30.05
N GLN A 292 -0.40 4.04 30.17
CA GLN A 292 -1.08 4.26 31.45
C GLN A 292 -1.13 3.03 32.39
N LEU A 293 -0.83 1.82 31.89
CA LEU A 293 -0.90 0.59 32.70
C LEU A 293 0.30 0.46 33.65
N ASP A 294 1.38 1.16 33.37
CA ASP A 294 2.55 1.23 34.24
C ASP A 294 2.66 2.64 34.85
N ALA A 295 2.56 2.72 36.18
CA ALA A 295 2.70 3.98 36.89
C ALA A 295 4.15 4.49 36.91
N GLY A 296 5.13 3.62 36.67
CA GLY A 296 6.56 3.97 36.65
C GLY A 296 7.04 4.60 35.34
N ILE A 297 6.17 4.68 34.31
CA ILE A 297 6.50 5.31 33.03
C ILE A 297 5.53 6.44 32.72
N SER A 298 6.07 7.62 32.42
CA SER A 298 5.24 8.76 32.04
C SER A 298 5.96 9.70 31.09
N ILE A 299 5.22 10.29 30.15
CA ILE A 299 5.75 11.34 29.28
C ILE A 299 5.43 12.69 29.92
N ILE A 300 6.43 13.39 30.46
CA ILE A 300 6.27 14.69 31.10
C ILE A 300 6.54 15.83 30.12
N ASN A 301 5.83 16.95 30.29
CA ASN A 301 6.08 18.18 29.55
C ASN A 301 7.06 19.04 30.36
N VAL A 302 8.15 19.48 29.73
CA VAL A 302 9.11 20.42 30.30
C VAL A 302 8.90 21.76 29.60
N HIS A 303 8.25 22.68 30.30
CA HIS A 303 7.79 23.95 29.75
C HIS A 303 8.94 24.73 29.07
N GLY A 304 8.69 25.20 27.85
CA GLY A 304 9.66 25.95 27.05
C GLY A 304 10.83 25.15 26.47
N LYS A 305 10.90 23.83 26.69
CA LYS A 305 11.95 22.95 26.14
C LYS A 305 11.37 21.84 25.27
N GLY A 306 10.52 20.99 25.85
CA GLY A 306 9.97 19.85 25.12
C GLY A 306 9.38 18.77 26.01
N TYR A 307 9.68 17.52 25.71
CA TYR A 307 9.12 16.36 26.39
C TYR A 307 10.22 15.43 26.91
N LYS A 308 9.91 14.69 27.97
CA LYS A 308 10.79 13.68 28.54
C LYS A 308 9.98 12.43 28.84
N LEU A 309 10.51 11.26 28.48
CA LEU A 309 10.00 9.98 28.99
C LEU A 309 10.67 9.72 30.34
N ALA A 310 9.92 9.87 31.42
CA ALA A 310 10.36 9.50 32.75
C ALA A 310 10.12 8.00 32.96
N ILE A 311 11.17 7.30 33.36
CA ILE A 311 11.12 5.88 33.74
C ILE A 311 11.73 5.82 35.15
N ASP A 312 10.92 5.41 36.12
CA ASP A 312 11.36 5.19 37.49
C ASP A 312 11.98 3.79 37.60
N ASP A 313 13.31 3.72 37.57
CA ASP A 313 14.06 2.45 37.71
C ASP A 313 14.04 1.88 39.15
N SER A 314 13.25 2.47 40.06
CA SER A 314 13.17 2.09 41.46
C SER A 314 11.89 1.29 41.75
N LYS A 315 11.81 0.05 41.24
CA LYS A 315 10.99 -1.02 41.84
C LYS A 315 11.30 -2.39 41.28
#